data_AF-A0A067E496-F1
#
_entry.id   AF-A0A067E496-F1
#
_cell.length_a   1.000
_cell.length_b   1.000
_cell.length_c   1.000
_cell.angle_alpha   90.00
_cell.angle_beta   90.00
_cell.angle_gamma   90.00
#
_symmetry.space_group_name_H-M   'P 1'
#
loop_
_entity.id
_entity.type
_entity.pdbx_description
1 polymer ?
#
loop_
_entity_poly.entity_id
_entity_poly.type
_entity_poly.pdbx_seq_one_letter_code
_entity_poly.pdbx_strand_id
1 'polypeptide(L)' 'MFGDCSFCPCFGNRNCGQTEPDLDPVLLVSGMGGSVLHAKRKKSGLETRVWVRILLADLEFKRKVWSLYNPKT' A
#
# COMPACT_ATOMS: atom_id res chain seq x y z
N MET A 1 -28.60 -29.32 2.48
CA MET A 1 -28.34 -29.21 3.93
C MET A 1 -26.86 -28.89 4.10
N PHE A 2 -26.57 -27.74 4.73
CA PHE A 2 -25.26 -27.20 5.16
C PHE A 2 -24.21 -26.93 4.04
N GLY A 3 -23.52 -25.78 3.99
CA GLY A 3 -23.30 -24.78 5.02
C GLY A 3 -22.69 -23.48 4.51
N ASP A 4 -22.85 -22.48 5.38
CA ASP A 4 -21.92 -21.40 5.70
C ASP A 4 -21.70 -20.27 4.68
N CYS A 5 -22.76 -19.48 4.46
CA CYS A 5 -22.60 -18.05 4.17
C CYS A 5 -22.15 -17.31 5.45
N SER A 6 -20.85 -17.33 5.68
CA SER A 6 -20.19 -16.68 6.81
C SER A 6 -20.41 -15.16 6.82
N PHE A 7 -21.23 -14.74 7.79
CA PHE A 7 -21.19 -13.53 8.63
C PHE A 7 -20.14 -12.43 8.30
N CYS A 8 -20.55 -11.39 7.57
CA CYS A 8 -19.98 -10.03 7.64
C CYS A 8 -20.91 -9.03 6.88
N PRO A 9 -21.58 -8.08 7.55
CA PRO A 9 -22.51 -7.16 6.89
C PRO A 9 -21.83 -6.04 6.09
N CYS A 10 -20.49 -5.98 6.10
CA CYS A 10 -19.71 -4.93 5.43
C CYS A 10 -19.15 -5.33 4.05
N PHE A 11 -19.25 -6.60 3.66
CA PHE A 11 -18.82 -7.06 2.33
C PHE A 11 -20.05 -7.43 1.53
N GLY A 12 -20.37 -6.56 0.57
CA GLY A 12 -21.55 -6.65 -0.27
C GLY A 12 -21.77 -8.03 -0.89
N ASN A 13 -23.06 -8.37 -0.97
CA ASN A 13 -23.64 -9.50 -1.66
C ASN A 13 -22.93 -9.77 -3.00
N ARG A 14 -22.14 -10.86 -3.10
CA ARG A 14 -21.66 -11.33 -4.41
C ARG A 14 -22.83 -12.01 -5.11
N ASN A 15 -23.49 -11.25 -5.98
CA ASN A 15 -24.48 -11.78 -6.91
C ASN A 15 -23.79 -12.83 -7.80
N CYS A 16 -24.09 -14.11 -7.57
CA CYS A 16 -23.65 -15.22 -8.40
C CYS A 16 -24.42 -15.15 -9.72
N GLY A 17 -23.80 -14.64 -10.78
CA GLY A 17 -24.40 -14.58 -12.12
C GLY A 17 -24.64 -13.17 -12.68
N GLN A 18 -23.73 -12.24 -12.49
CA GLN A 18 -23.70 -11.00 -13.27
C GLN A 18 -22.46 -11.04 -14.17
N THR A 19 -22.68 -10.98 -15.49
CA THR A 19 -21.66 -10.58 -16.47
C THR A 19 -20.92 -9.39 -15.89
N GLU A 20 -19.59 -9.47 -15.76
CA GLU A 20 -18.83 -8.35 -15.22
C GLU A 20 -19.16 -7.11 -16.05
N PRO A 21 -19.61 -6.02 -15.41
CA PRO A 21 -19.86 -4.78 -16.15
C PRO A 21 -18.55 -4.35 -16.81
N ASP A 22 -18.64 -3.93 -18.07
CA ASP A 22 -17.52 -3.32 -18.79
C ASP A 22 -17.24 -1.96 -18.13
N LEU A 23 -16.28 -1.94 -17.21
CA LEU A 23 -15.92 -0.78 -16.39
C LEU A 23 -14.73 -0.06 -17.02
N ASP A 24 -14.82 1.26 -17.13
CA ASP A 24 -13.70 2.08 -17.56
C ASP A 24 -12.57 2.05 -16.51
N PRO A 25 -11.32 1.76 -16.90
CA PRO A 25 -10.20 1.74 -15.97
C PRO A 25 -9.88 3.16 -15.49
N VAL A 26 -9.85 3.35 -14.17
CA VAL A 26 -9.49 4.64 -13.54
C VAL A 26 -8.15 4.53 -12.84
N LEU A 27 -7.27 5.52 -13.05
CA LEU A 27 -6.00 5.65 -12.34
C LEU A 27 -6.17 6.49 -11.08
N LEU A 28 -5.83 5.92 -9.93
CA LEU A 28 -5.81 6.64 -8.65
C LEU A 28 -4.41 7.22 -8.40
N VAL A 29 -4.34 8.53 -8.18
CA VAL A 29 -3.10 9.21 -7.79
C VAL A 29 -3.18 9.58 -6.32
N SER A 30 -2.24 9.04 -5.55
CA SER A 30 -2.11 9.38 -4.13
C SER A 30 -1.47 10.75 -3.94
N GLY A 31 -1.97 11.53 -2.99
CA GLY A 31 -1.31 12.74 -2.50
C GLY A 31 0.00 12.45 -1.75
N MET A 32 0.67 13.51 -1.30
CA MET A 32 1.90 13.42 -0.51
C MET A 32 1.70 12.54 0.73
N GLY A 33 2.50 11.47 0.84
CA GLY A 33 2.41 10.54 1.97
C GLY A 33 1.18 9.62 1.96
N GLY A 34 0.32 9.63 0.94
CA GLY A 34 -0.83 8.73 0.88
C GLY A 34 -0.50 7.30 0.41
N SER A 35 0.76 7.03 0.06
CA SER A 35 1.23 5.71 -0.37
C SER A 35 2.23 5.12 0.61
N VAL A 36 2.29 3.79 0.67
CA VAL A 36 3.26 3.06 1.51
C VAL A 36 4.64 3.11 0.85
N LEU A 37 5.67 3.43 1.63
CA LEU A 37 7.06 3.46 1.18
C LEU A 37 7.86 2.34 1.85
N HIS A 38 8.60 1.61 1.03
CA HIS A 38 9.54 0.58 1.45
C HIS A 38 10.96 0.99 1.06
N ALA A 39 11.91 0.78 1.98
CA ALA A 39 13.33 1.03 1.75
C ALA A 39 14.08 -0.31 1.68
N LYS A 40 14.87 -0.50 0.63
CA LYS A 40 15.71 -1.69 0.44
C LYS A 40 17.18 -1.33 0.59
N ARG A 41 17.89 -2.04 1.47
CA ARG A 41 19.36 -1.86 1.58
C ARG A 41 20.06 -2.60 0.44
N LYS A 42 20.87 -1.87 -0.34
CA LYS A 42 21.64 -2.42 -1.47
C LYS A 42 22.48 -3.66 -1.12
N LYS A 43 23.06 -3.70 0.09
CA LYS A 43 23.98 -4.77 0.50
C LYS A 43 23.30 -6.02 1.05
N SER A 44 22.18 -5.89 1.76
CA SER A 44 21.57 -7.00 2.51
C SER A 44 20.27 -7.51 1.89
N GLY A 45 19.75 -6.85 0.85
CA GLY A 45 18.47 -7.19 0.23
C GLY A 45 17.24 -6.97 1.11
N LEU A 46 17.43 -6.76 2.42
CA LEU A 46 16.38 -6.53 3.40
C LEU A 46 15.55 -5.30 3.03
N GLU A 47 14.25 -5.56 2.89
CA GLU A 47 13.24 -4.56 2.67
C GLU A 47 12.60 -4.18 4.00
N THR A 48 12.43 -2.89 4.24
CA THR A 48 11.84 -2.35 5.46
C THR A 48 10.81 -1.32 5.07
N ARG A 49 9.54 -1.50 5.49
CA ARG A 49 8.51 -0.46 5.35
C ARG A 49 8.94 0.76 6.13
N VAL A 50 9.17 1.92 5.52
CA VAL A 50 9.57 3.14 6.23
C VAL A 50 8.39 4.07 6.50
N TRP A 51 7.32 3.95 5.71
CA TRP A 51 6.07 4.69 5.83
C TRP A 51 4.92 3.85 5.27
N VAL A 52 3.70 3.84 5.78
CA VAL A 52 3.20 4.43 7.03
C VAL A 52 3.57 3.50 8.20
N ARG A 53 4.19 4.05 9.24
CA ARG A 53 4.61 3.30 10.45
C ARG A 53 4.07 3.98 11.70
N ILE A 54 3.70 3.18 12.70
CA ILE A 54 3.25 3.67 14.02
C ILE A 54 4.46 3.86 14.96
N LEU A 55 5.44 2.94 14.92
CA LEU A 55 6.61 2.95 15.80
C LEU A 55 7.87 3.35 15.05
N LEU A 56 8.71 4.18 15.70
CA LEU A 56 10.02 4.64 15.19
C LEU A 56 9.97 5.23 13.77
N ALA A 57 8.81 5.77 13.37
CA ALA A 57 8.60 6.33 12.03
C ALA A 57 9.65 7.41 11.71
N ASP A 58 9.78 8.40 12.59
CA ASP A 58 10.73 9.51 12.42
C ASP A 58 12.19 9.05 12.30
N LEU A 59 12.61 8.09 13.12
CA LEU A 59 13.99 7.60 13.13
C LEU A 59 14.29 6.84 11.85
N GLU A 60 13.40 5.95 11.43
CA GLU A 60 13.58 5.16 10.22
C GLU A 60 13.45 6.02 8.96
N PHE A 61 12.59 7.04 8.98
CA PHE A 61 12.42 8.00 7.90
C PHE A 61 13.70 8.84 7.72
N LYS A 62 14.19 9.48 8.79
CA LYS A 62 15.43 10.28 8.73
C LYS A 62 16.64 9.44 8.31
N ARG A 63 16.74 8.19 8.77
CA ARG A 63 17.90 7.32 8.45
C ARG A 63 17.88 6.76 7.03
N LYS A 64 16.71 6.54 6.42
CA LYS A 64 16.59 5.80 5.16
C LYS A 64 16.02 6.60 3.99
N VAL A 65 15.31 7.69 4.24
CA VAL A 65 14.53 8.43 3.23
C VAL A 65 15.16 9.78 2.87
N TRP A 66 16.17 10.26 3.59
CA TRP A 66 16.87 11.48 3.22
C TRP A 66 17.58 11.34 1.87
N SER A 67 17.13 12.14 0.91
CA SER A 67 17.82 12.36 -0.35
C SER A 67 18.89 13.44 -0.16
N LEU A 68 20.11 13.14 -0.59
CA LEU A 68 21.17 14.13 -0.65
C LEU A 68 21.05 14.87 -1.99
N TYR A 69 20.84 16.18 -1.93
CA TYR A 69 20.84 17.03 -3.11
C TYR A 69 22.27 17.42 -3.49
N ASN A 70 22.61 17.32 -4.78
CA ASN A 70 23.88 17.80 -5.33
C ASN A 70 23.61 18.97 -6.29
N PRO A 71 24.03 20.21 -5.97
CA PRO A 71 23.82 21.37 -6.84
C PRO A 71 24.83 21.46 -8.00
N LYS A 72 25.86 20.61 -8.03
CA LYS A 72 26.96 20.66 -9.01
C LYS A 72 26.83 19.64 -10.15
N THR A 73 25.71 18.93 -10.24
CA THR A 73 25.36 18.08 -11.39
C THR A 73 24.82 18.89 -12.55
#